data_AF-A0A933MWG6-F1
#
_entry.id   AF-A0A933MWG6-F1
#
_cell.length_a   1.000
_cell.length_b   1.000
_cell.length_c   1.000
_cell.angle_alpha   90.00
_cell.angle_beta   90.00
_cell.angle_gamma   90.00
#
_symmetry.space_group_name_H-M   'P 1'
#
loop_
_entity.id
_entity.type
_entity.pdbx_description
1 polymer ?
#
loop_
_entity_poly.entity_id
_entity_poly.type
_entity_poly.pdbx_seq_one_letter_code
_entity_poly.pdbx_strand_id
1 'polypeptide(L)'
;MTFTIRPISAAEARPLRHIVLRPHQPPESIMYPGDDAPDSLHVGAFVDALLVGIATVVREAPPGESAPRAWRLRGMATLPQARRQGVGAALVRACLAHVAAHGGTMLWCLGRTSALAFYNSLGFQATGDEFDVPHTGPHFIMRRPVTRHSANLI
;
A
#
# COMPACT_ATOMS: atom_id res chain seq x y z
N MET A 1 4.77 18.00 -11.63
CA MET A 1 5.07 16.69 -12.25
C MET A 1 3.76 16.02 -12.59
N THR A 2 3.58 15.63 -13.85
CA THR A 2 2.42 14.83 -14.27
C THR A 2 2.79 13.37 -14.12
N PHE A 3 1.89 12.56 -13.58
CA PHE A 3 2.07 11.11 -13.48
C PHE A 3 0.76 10.39 -13.76
N THR A 4 0.85 9.14 -14.19
CA THR A 4 -0.29 8.25 -14.39
C THR A 4 -0.26 7.09 -13.41
N ILE A 5 -1.44 6.59 -13.03
CA ILE A 5 -1.59 5.42 -12.16
C ILE A 5 -2.15 4.30 -13.02
N ARG A 6 -1.51 3.13 -12.98
CA ARG A 6 -2.00 1.94 -13.69
C ARG A 6 -1.68 0.64 -12.94
N PRO A 7 -2.45 -0.43 -13.16
CA PRO A 7 -2.07 -1.76 -12.72
C PRO A 7 -0.69 -2.16 -13.28
N ILE A 8 0.05 -2.92 -12.47
CA ILE A 8 1.32 -3.54 -12.81
C ILE A 8 1.31 -4.99 -12.30
N SER A 9 2.26 -5.80 -12.76
CA SER A 9 2.52 -7.12 -12.18
C SER A 9 3.28 -7.04 -10.85
N ALA A 10 3.22 -8.10 -10.04
CA ALA A 10 4.09 -8.25 -8.87
C ALA A 10 5.57 -8.18 -9.28
N ALA A 11 5.93 -8.75 -10.43
CA ALA A 11 7.27 -8.74 -10.98
C ALA A 11 7.77 -7.31 -11.28
N GLU A 12 6.92 -6.44 -11.85
CA GLU A 12 7.25 -5.02 -12.06
C GLU A 12 7.43 -4.25 -10.74
N ALA A 13 6.73 -4.64 -9.67
CA ALA A 13 6.84 -3.96 -8.38
C ALA A 13 8.13 -4.33 -7.62
N ARG A 14 8.61 -5.57 -7.77
CA ARG A 14 9.75 -6.14 -7.02
C ARG A 14 11.02 -5.28 -7.04
N PRO A 15 11.51 -4.76 -8.19
CA PRO A 15 12.68 -3.88 -8.22
C PRO A 15 12.55 -2.65 -7.31
N LEU A 16 11.38 -1.98 -7.32
CA LEU A 16 11.16 -0.81 -6.47
C LEU A 16 11.03 -1.17 -4.98
N ARG A 17 10.46 -2.34 -4.66
CA ARG A 17 10.47 -2.87 -3.28
C ARG A 17 11.90 -3.05 -2.79
N HIS A 18 12.77 -3.61 -3.63
CA HIS A 18 14.17 -3.86 -3.25
C HIS A 18 14.89 -2.55 -2.96
N ILE A 19 14.98 -1.65 -3.93
CA ILE A 19 15.80 -0.43 -3.80
C ILE A 19 15.27 0.55 -2.74
N VAL A 20 13.94 0.60 -2.50
CA VAL A 20 13.36 1.58 -1.56
C VAL A 20 13.11 0.98 -0.17
N LEU A 21 12.69 -0.29 -0.09
CA LEU A 21 12.23 -0.88 1.17
C LEU A 21 13.23 -1.86 1.76
N ARG A 22 14.06 -2.50 0.92
CA ARG A 22 14.88 -3.67 1.26
C ARG A 22 16.30 -3.61 0.63
N PRO A 23 17.01 -2.47 0.59
CA PRO A 23 18.22 -2.29 -0.22
C PRO A 23 19.40 -3.20 0.19
N HIS A 24 19.35 -3.78 1.40
CA HIS A 24 20.40 -4.63 1.97
C HIS A 24 19.90 -6.03 2.34
N GLN A 25 18.73 -6.43 1.83
CA GLN A 25 18.11 -7.72 2.13
C GLN A 25 18.12 -8.61 0.87
N PRO A 26 18.05 -9.94 1.04
CA PRO A 26 18.15 -10.88 -0.07
C PRO A 26 16.90 -10.84 -0.97
N PRO A 27 16.96 -11.37 -2.21
CA PRO A 27 15.86 -11.30 -3.19
C PRO A 27 14.53 -11.89 -2.74
N GLU A 28 14.53 -12.80 -1.78
CA GLU A 28 13.31 -13.40 -1.23
C GLU A 28 12.54 -12.38 -0.37
N SER A 29 13.21 -11.35 0.16
CA SER A 29 12.61 -10.31 1.00
C SER A 29 11.63 -9.38 0.27
N ILE A 30 11.54 -9.48 -1.06
CA ILE A 30 10.60 -8.72 -1.91
C ILE A 30 9.45 -9.57 -2.45
N MET A 31 9.45 -10.88 -2.14
CA MET A 31 8.38 -11.83 -2.44
C MET A 31 7.39 -11.84 -1.28
N TYR A 32 6.15 -11.43 -1.54
CA TYR A 32 5.15 -11.27 -0.49
C TYR A 32 4.03 -12.31 -0.61
N PRO A 33 3.65 -12.99 0.49
CA PRO A 33 2.46 -13.83 0.50
C PRO A 33 1.23 -13.05 0.02
N GLY A 34 0.44 -13.66 -0.87
CA GLY A 34 -0.73 -13.04 -1.47
C GLY A 34 -0.45 -12.19 -2.72
N ASP A 35 0.80 -11.98 -3.15
CA ASP A 35 1.08 -11.29 -4.42
C ASP A 35 0.34 -11.93 -5.61
N ASP A 36 0.32 -13.27 -5.67
CA ASP A 36 -0.28 -14.02 -6.78
C ASP A 36 -1.78 -14.35 -6.55
N ALA A 37 -2.40 -13.80 -5.50
CA ALA A 37 -3.83 -14.01 -5.28
C ALA A 37 -4.66 -13.30 -6.37
N PRO A 38 -5.74 -13.91 -6.87
CA PRO A 38 -6.48 -13.41 -8.03
C PRO A 38 -7.15 -12.05 -7.81
N ASP A 39 -7.35 -11.67 -6.55
CA ASP A 39 -7.98 -10.41 -6.15
C ASP A 39 -6.96 -9.38 -5.63
N SER A 40 -5.67 -9.73 -5.58
CA SER A 40 -4.61 -8.78 -5.27
C SER A 40 -4.43 -7.75 -6.38
N LEU A 41 -4.09 -6.53 -5.98
CA LEU A 41 -3.73 -5.47 -6.90
C LEU A 41 -2.32 -5.00 -6.61
N HIS A 42 -1.48 -4.97 -7.64
CA HIS A 42 -0.28 -4.14 -7.67
C HIS A 42 -0.55 -2.95 -8.58
N VAL A 43 -0.19 -1.76 -8.09
CA VAL A 43 -0.40 -0.51 -8.81
C VAL A 43 0.89 0.28 -8.84
N GLY A 44 1.19 0.85 -10.01
CA GLY A 44 2.38 1.66 -10.27
C GLY A 44 2.02 3.10 -10.63
N ALA A 45 2.89 4.02 -10.25
CA ALA A 45 2.86 5.42 -10.66
C ALA A 45 3.99 5.68 -11.66
N PHE A 46 3.65 6.29 -12.80
CA PHE A 46 4.57 6.48 -13.92
C PHE A 46 4.76 7.96 -14.26
N VAL A 47 6.01 8.38 -14.47
CA VAL A 47 6.39 9.69 -14.99
C VAL A 47 7.22 9.44 -16.25
N ASP A 48 6.76 9.88 -17.41
CA ASP A 48 7.45 9.65 -18.69
C ASP A 48 7.90 8.18 -18.88
N ALA A 49 6.97 7.26 -18.60
CA ALA A 49 7.16 5.80 -18.59
C ALA A 49 8.06 5.20 -17.49
N LEU A 50 8.73 6.03 -16.68
CA LEU A 50 9.49 5.57 -15.52
C LEU A 50 8.56 5.21 -14.35
N LEU A 51 8.67 3.99 -13.83
CA LEU A 51 7.98 3.57 -12.61
C LEU A 51 8.60 4.25 -11.39
N VAL A 52 7.92 5.26 -10.84
CA VAL A 52 8.43 6.09 -9.73
C VAL A 52 7.81 5.76 -8.38
N GLY A 53 6.75 4.97 -8.34
CA GLY A 53 6.12 4.54 -7.11
C GLY A 53 5.25 3.31 -7.29
N ILE A 54 5.08 2.55 -6.22
CA ILE A 54 4.31 1.30 -6.19
C ILE A 54 3.49 1.19 -4.92
N ALA A 55 2.40 0.43 -5.00
CA ALA A 55 1.66 -0.08 -3.86
C ALA A 55 1.09 -1.46 -4.19
N THR A 56 0.79 -2.25 -3.15
CA THR A 56 0.14 -3.55 -3.28
C THR A 56 -0.97 -3.67 -2.23
N VAL A 57 -2.14 -4.17 -2.62
CA VAL A 57 -3.19 -4.59 -1.70
C VAL A 57 -3.56 -6.04 -1.88
N VAL A 58 -3.72 -6.74 -0.76
CA VAL A 58 -4.09 -8.17 -0.69
C VAL A 58 -5.19 -8.36 0.37
N ARG A 59 -6.03 -9.41 0.24
CA ARG A 59 -6.95 -9.79 1.32
C ARG A 59 -6.17 -10.40 2.47
N GLU A 60 -6.23 -9.74 3.62
CA GLU A 60 -5.54 -10.18 4.83
C GLU A 60 -6.15 -9.44 6.01
N ALA A 61 -6.46 -10.15 7.10
CA ALA A 61 -6.92 -9.53 8.34
C ALA A 61 -5.72 -8.99 9.15
N PRO A 62 -5.89 -7.92 9.95
CA PRO A 62 -4.87 -7.54 10.92
C PRO A 62 -4.53 -8.70 11.87
N PRO A 63 -3.30 -8.76 12.41
CA PRO A 63 -2.91 -9.80 13.34
C PRO A 63 -3.87 -9.90 14.54
N GLY A 64 -4.30 -11.12 14.87
CA GLY A 64 -5.20 -11.37 16.00
C GLY A 64 -6.67 -11.00 15.78
N GLU A 65 -7.06 -10.54 14.59
CA GLU A 65 -8.43 -10.14 14.29
C GLU A 65 -9.09 -11.08 13.26
N SER A 66 -10.36 -11.41 13.48
CA SER A 66 -11.21 -12.04 12.45
C SER A 66 -11.92 -10.95 11.66
N ALA A 67 -11.34 -10.58 10.51
CA ALA A 67 -11.85 -9.52 9.65
C ALA A 67 -11.85 -9.95 8.17
N PRO A 68 -12.82 -10.77 7.72
CA PRO A 68 -12.82 -11.38 6.37
C PRO A 68 -12.95 -10.37 5.22
N ARG A 69 -13.30 -9.12 5.52
CA ARG A 69 -13.43 -8.02 4.56
C ARG A 69 -12.31 -6.98 4.69
N ALA A 70 -11.27 -7.29 5.46
CA ALA A 70 -10.08 -6.48 5.59
C ALA A 70 -9.10 -6.74 4.44
N TRP A 71 -8.38 -5.67 4.09
CA TRP A 71 -7.33 -5.70 3.09
C TRP A 71 -6.08 -5.06 3.65
N ARG A 72 -4.93 -5.62 3.31
CA ARG A 72 -3.63 -5.08 3.72
C ARG A 72 -2.96 -4.34 2.58
N LEU A 73 -2.68 -3.07 2.79
CA LEU A 73 -1.72 -2.29 2.01
C LEU A 73 -0.30 -2.64 2.43
N ARG A 74 0.53 -2.99 1.45
CA ARG A 74 1.93 -3.36 1.63
C ARG A 74 2.76 -2.99 0.41
N GLY A 75 4.09 -3.06 0.55
CA GLY A 75 5.00 -2.74 -0.57
C GLY A 75 4.87 -1.31 -1.08
N MET A 76 4.42 -0.37 -0.23
CA MET A 76 4.28 1.04 -0.59
C MET A 76 5.66 1.69 -0.68
N ALA A 77 6.05 2.10 -1.88
CA ALA A 77 7.33 2.77 -2.13
C ALA A 77 7.18 3.92 -3.12
N THR A 78 7.98 4.95 -2.96
CA THR A 78 8.11 6.06 -3.92
C THR A 78 9.56 6.47 -3.98
N LEU A 79 10.10 6.58 -5.20
CA LEU A 79 11.45 7.06 -5.44
C LEU A 79 11.65 8.43 -4.79
N PRO A 80 12.82 8.72 -4.18
CA PRO A 80 13.07 9.99 -3.49
C PRO A 80 12.69 11.23 -4.29
N GLN A 81 13.00 11.22 -5.59
CA GLN A 81 12.79 12.32 -6.53
C GLN A 81 11.31 12.56 -6.86
N ALA A 82 10.43 11.58 -6.60
CA ALA A 82 8.98 11.64 -6.85
C ALA A 82 8.14 11.85 -5.55
N ARG A 83 8.80 11.99 -4.39
CA ARG A 83 8.12 12.20 -3.11
C ARG A 83 7.55 13.61 -3.00
N ARG A 84 6.53 13.78 -2.14
CA ARG A 84 5.83 15.06 -1.87
C ARG A 84 5.16 15.70 -3.10
N GLN A 85 4.89 14.91 -4.14
CA GLN A 85 4.25 15.34 -5.37
C GLN A 85 2.87 14.70 -5.59
N GLY A 86 2.28 14.12 -4.53
CA GLY A 86 0.97 13.45 -4.60
C GLY A 86 1.00 11.99 -5.08
N VAL A 87 2.14 11.47 -5.52
CA VAL A 87 2.30 10.08 -6.01
C VAL A 87 1.82 9.04 -4.98
N GLY A 88 2.33 9.09 -3.75
CA GLY A 88 1.93 8.13 -2.72
C GLY A 88 0.44 8.20 -2.40
N ALA A 89 -0.13 9.41 -2.34
CA ALA A 89 -1.55 9.61 -2.09
C ALA A 89 -2.41 9.03 -3.22
N ALA A 90 -1.98 9.19 -4.48
CA ALA A 90 -2.68 8.63 -5.64
C ALA A 90 -2.64 7.10 -5.66
N LEU A 91 -1.51 6.50 -5.31
CA LEU A 91 -1.36 5.04 -5.16
C LEU A 91 -2.30 4.48 -4.09
N VAL A 92 -2.36 5.12 -2.91
CA VAL A 92 -3.29 4.72 -1.84
C VAL A 92 -4.75 4.88 -2.25
N ARG A 93 -5.11 5.96 -2.98
CA ARG A 93 -6.47 6.14 -3.51
C ARG A 93 -6.87 5.03 -4.50
N ALA A 94 -5.97 4.63 -5.39
CA ALA A 94 -6.23 3.51 -6.30
C ALA A 94 -6.45 2.19 -5.53
N CYS A 95 -5.66 1.97 -4.48
CA CYS A 95 -5.83 0.83 -3.59
C CYS A 95 -7.20 0.84 -2.87
N LEU A 96 -7.62 1.99 -2.33
CA LEU A 96 -8.93 2.14 -1.68
C LEU A 96 -10.09 1.89 -2.65
N ALA A 97 -9.99 2.40 -3.88
CA ALA A 97 -10.99 2.15 -4.92
C ALA A 97 -11.11 0.66 -5.25
N HIS A 98 -9.97 -0.03 -5.40
CA HIS A 98 -9.94 -1.48 -5.61
C HIS A 98 -10.60 -2.24 -4.45
N VAL A 99 -10.22 -1.91 -3.21
CA VAL A 99 -10.78 -2.53 -2.00
C VAL A 99 -12.30 -2.34 -1.93
N ALA A 100 -12.80 -1.12 -2.21
CA ALA A 100 -14.23 -0.83 -2.23
C ALA A 100 -14.98 -1.65 -3.29
N ALA A 101 -14.44 -1.70 -4.52
CA ALA A 101 -15.00 -2.47 -5.63
C ALA A 101 -15.09 -3.98 -5.30
N HIS A 102 -14.12 -4.50 -4.55
CA HIS A 102 -14.08 -5.91 -4.13
C HIS A 102 -14.75 -6.18 -2.79
N GLY A 103 -15.60 -5.24 -2.32
CA GLY A 103 -16.42 -5.40 -1.13
C GLY A 103 -15.66 -5.37 0.20
N GLY A 104 -14.41 -4.91 0.21
CA GLY A 104 -13.67 -4.66 1.44
C GLY A 104 -14.28 -3.53 2.26
N THR A 105 -14.16 -3.63 3.57
CA THR A 105 -14.69 -2.66 4.55
C THR A 105 -13.59 -1.90 5.28
N MET A 106 -12.34 -2.34 5.14
CA MET A 106 -11.19 -1.74 5.81
C MET A 106 -9.93 -1.98 5.00
N LEU A 107 -9.11 -0.93 4.90
CA LEU A 107 -7.73 -1.03 4.45
C LEU A 107 -6.82 -0.79 5.65
N TRP A 108 -5.88 -1.69 5.91
CA TRP A 108 -4.91 -1.55 6.98
C TRP A 108 -3.48 -1.71 6.45
N CYS A 109 -2.49 -1.25 7.20
CA CYS A 109 -1.08 -1.46 6.89
C CYS A 109 -0.25 -1.53 8.17
N LEU A 110 0.99 -2.03 8.02
CA LEU A 110 2.06 -1.70 8.95
C LEU A 110 2.68 -0.39 8.49
N GLY A 111 2.31 0.71 9.14
CA GLY A 111 2.83 2.03 8.84
C GLY A 111 4.11 2.26 9.64
N ARG A 112 5.23 2.52 8.96
CA ARG A 112 6.44 3.04 9.63
C ARG A 112 6.08 4.30 10.40
N THR A 113 6.66 4.49 11.58
CA THR A 113 6.44 5.71 12.37
C THR A 113 6.80 6.98 11.59
N SER A 114 7.85 6.94 10.78
CA SER A 114 8.24 8.04 9.89
C SER A 114 7.21 8.38 8.79
N ALA A 115 6.25 7.49 8.52
CA ALA A 115 5.17 7.68 7.56
C ALA A 115 3.80 7.94 8.21
N LEU A 116 3.73 8.09 9.54
CA LEU A 116 2.47 8.26 10.28
C LEU A 116 1.68 9.47 9.77
N ALA A 117 2.33 10.63 9.64
CA ALA A 117 1.70 11.86 9.15
C ALA A 117 1.13 11.70 7.72
N PHE A 118 1.83 10.94 6.87
CA PHE A 118 1.36 10.63 5.53
C PHE A 118 0.07 9.80 5.56
N TYR A 119 0.05 8.71 6.34
CA TYR A 119 -1.15 7.87 6.45
C TYR A 119 -2.32 8.59 7.14
N ASN A 120 -2.05 9.38 8.18
CA ASN A 120 -3.06 10.20 8.86
C ASN A 120 -3.72 11.19 7.88
N SER A 121 -2.92 11.84 7.01
CA SER A 121 -3.46 12.74 5.98
C SER A 121 -4.40 12.06 4.98
N LEU A 122 -4.32 10.73 4.89
CA LEU A 122 -5.17 9.88 4.05
C LEU A 122 -6.32 9.22 4.83
N GLY A 123 -6.54 9.62 6.08
CA GLY A 123 -7.63 9.12 6.93
C GLY A 123 -7.36 7.77 7.58
N PHE A 124 -6.11 7.30 7.61
CA PHE A 124 -5.74 6.17 8.47
C PHE A 124 -5.58 6.63 9.91
N GLN A 125 -5.83 5.71 10.83
CA GLN A 125 -5.62 5.91 12.25
C GLN A 125 -4.75 4.78 12.80
N ALA A 126 -3.77 5.12 13.63
CA ALA A 126 -2.98 4.13 14.36
C ALA A 126 -3.86 3.43 15.40
N THR A 127 -3.61 2.14 15.62
CA THR A 127 -4.27 1.33 16.64
C THR A 127 -3.27 0.55 17.44
N GLY A 128 -3.40 0.60 18.77
CA GLY A 128 -2.44 0.03 19.70
C GLY A 128 -1.16 0.86 19.78
N ASP A 129 -0.13 0.24 20.36
CA ASP A 129 1.16 0.87 20.62
C ASP A 129 2.13 0.69 19.44
N GLU A 130 3.20 1.48 19.45
CA GLU A 130 4.33 1.34 18.53
C GLU A 130 5.06 0.03 18.82
N PHE A 131 5.50 -0.66 17.76
CA PHE A 131 6.33 -1.86 17.91
C PHE A 131 7.39 -1.94 16.81
N ASP A 132 8.52 -2.56 17.15
CA ASP A 132 9.60 -2.79 16.20
C ASP A 132 9.29 -3.97 15.28
N VAL A 133 9.44 -3.74 13.98
CA VAL A 133 9.40 -4.78 12.95
C VAL A 133 10.83 -5.10 12.51
N PRO A 134 11.28 -6.37 12.63
CA PRO A 134 12.64 -6.77 12.31
C PRO A 134 13.14 -6.20 10.97
N HIS A 135 14.36 -5.65 10.99
CA HIS A 135 15.06 -5.04 9.85
C HIS A 135 14.38 -3.80 9.22
N THR A 136 13.28 -3.32 9.78
CA THR A 136 12.53 -2.18 9.22
C THR A 136 12.20 -1.08 10.22
N GLY A 137 12.43 -1.33 11.51
CA GLY A 137 12.31 -0.35 12.59
C GLY A 137 10.89 -0.20 13.13
N PRO A 138 10.57 0.93 13.77
CA PRO A 138 9.31 1.12 14.48
C PRO A 138 8.12 1.34 13.54
N HIS A 139 7.01 0.69 13.87
CA HIS A 139 5.75 0.72 13.13
C HIS A 139 4.53 0.79 14.04
N PHE A 140 3.42 1.22 13.46
CA PHE A 140 2.07 1.05 13.99
C PHE A 140 1.25 0.16 13.05
N ILE A 141 0.28 -0.56 13.59
CA ILE A 141 -0.87 -0.98 12.79
C ILE A 141 -1.71 0.27 12.54
N MET A 142 -1.92 0.60 11.27
CA MET A 142 -2.77 1.71 10.87
C MET A 142 -3.93 1.19 10.03
N ARG A 143 -5.14 1.72 10.25
CA ARG A 143 -6.34 1.28 9.56
C ARG A 143 -7.24 2.44 9.14
N ARG A 144 -7.98 2.23 8.06
CA ARG A 144 -8.99 3.16 7.53
C ARG A 144 -10.24 2.38 7.09
N PRO A 145 -11.44 2.75 7.54
CA PRO A 145 -12.69 2.23 6.98
C PRO A 145 -12.81 2.54 5.49
N VAL A 146 -13.27 1.57 4.72
CA VAL A 146 -13.54 1.70 3.29
C VAL A 146 -15.04 1.73 3.09
N THR A 147 -15.56 2.88 2.67
CA THR A 147 -16.96 3.03 2.29
C THR A 147 -17.12 2.77 0.80
N ARG A 148 -18.15 2.00 0.45
CA ARG A 148 -18.64 1.99 -0.94
C ARG A 148 -19.14 3.39 -1.22
N HIS A 149 -18.54 4.06 -2.18
CA HIS A 149 -19.21 5.23 -2.76
C HIS A 149 -20.35 4.65 -3.58
N SER A 150 -21.59 4.90 -3.16
CA SER A 150 -22.74 4.71 -4.02
C SER A 150 -22.43 5.50 -5.28
N ALA A 151 -22.18 4.81 -6.39
CA ALA A 151 -22.19 5.48 -7.68
C ALA A 151 -23.58 6.09 -7.79
N ASN A 152 -23.67 7.43 -7.75
CA ASN A 152 -24.86 8.09 -8.26
C ASN A 152 -24.94 7.67 -9.73
N LEU A 153 -25.84 6.71 -9.99
CA LEU A 153 -26.37 6.46 -11.31
C LEU A 153 -26.97 7.80 -11.76
N ILE A 154 -26.39 8.32 -12.85
CA ILE A 154 -26.96 9.42 -13.62
C ILE A 154 -28.25 8.92 -14.25
#